data_AF-A0AB38CZB8-F1
#
_entry.id   AF-A0AB38CZB8-F1
#
_cell.length_a   1.000
_cell.length_b   1.000
_cell.length_c   1.000
_cell.angle_alpha   90.00
_cell.angle_beta   90.00
_cell.angle_gamma   90.00
#
_symmetry.space_group_name_H-M   'P 1'
#
loop_
_entity.id
_entity.type
_entity.pdbx_description
1 polymer ?
#
loop_
_entity_poly.entity_id
_entity_poly.type
_entity_poly.pdbx_seq_one_letter_code
_entity_poly.pdbx_strand_id
1 'polypeptide(L)'
;MPNPNQPLRVNPDDLRMSANFMDMHGADIQSSHAAADASIEEHLSGWVGASALALQAKLLEWQGVTTHATGECTYHNGAFKKVATDFESMDEDKAVELMRTRNQIPT
;
A
#
# COMPACT_ATOMS: atom_id res chain seq x y z
N MET A 1 -9.29 21.48 12.25
CA MET A 1 -8.40 21.11 11.13
C MET A 1 -6.98 21.51 11.51
N PRO A 2 -5.94 20.73 11.15
CA PRO A 2 -4.56 21.12 11.37
C PRO A 2 -4.27 22.46 10.70
N ASN A 3 -3.41 23.28 11.30
CA ASN A 3 -2.99 24.56 10.71
C ASN A 3 -2.19 24.28 9.42
N PRO A 4 -2.59 24.80 8.24
CA PRO A 4 -1.90 24.54 6.98
C PRO A 4 -0.46 25.10 6.95
N ASN A 5 -0.11 26.00 7.87
CA ASN A 5 1.23 26.58 8.00
C ASN A 5 2.10 25.87 9.04
N GLN A 6 1.62 24.78 9.64
CA GLN A 6 2.43 24.01 10.58
C GLN A 6 3.41 23.12 9.79
N PRO A 7 4.73 23.13 10.12
CA PRO A 7 5.69 22.30 9.43
C PRO A 7 5.34 20.82 9.59
N LEU A 8 5.40 20.09 8.48
CA LEU A 8 5.17 18.66 8.46
C LEU A 8 6.33 17.97 9.20
N ARG A 9 5.99 17.23 10.26
CA ARG A 9 6.97 16.47 11.05
C ARG A 9 6.80 15.00 10.71
N VAL A 10 7.74 14.47 9.95
CA VAL A 10 7.77 13.07 9.50
C VAL A 10 9.05 12.43 10.01
N ASN A 11 8.91 11.22 10.52
CA ASN A 11 10.05 10.35 10.82
C ASN A 11 10.17 9.31 9.67
N PRO A 12 11.23 9.39 8.84
CA PRO A 12 11.43 8.44 7.75
C PRO A 12 11.49 6.97 8.19
N ASP A 13 12.01 6.70 9.40
CA ASP A 13 12.10 5.33 9.92
C ASP A 13 10.72 4.76 10.27
N ASP A 14 9.84 5.57 10.85
CA ASP A 14 8.46 5.18 11.13
C ASP A 14 7.69 4.91 9.83
N LEU A 15 7.97 5.67 8.77
CA LEU A 15 7.39 5.43 7.45
C LEU A 15 7.89 4.12 6.82
N ARG A 16 9.19 3.83 6.92
CA ARG A 16 9.73 2.53 6.44
C ARG A 16 9.15 1.36 7.23
N MET A 17 9.00 1.51 8.54
CA MET A 17 8.37 0.51 9.37
C MET A 17 6.90 0.31 8.97
N SER A 18 6.17 1.40 8.71
CA SER A 18 4.80 1.35 8.18
C SER A 18 4.73 0.66 6.82
N ALA A 19 5.70 0.90 5.93
CA ALA A 19 5.81 0.19 4.65
C ALA A 19 5.97 -1.33 4.87
N ASN A 20 6.86 -1.75 5.77
CA ASN A 20 7.07 -3.16 6.08
C ASN A 20 5.79 -3.81 6.66
N PHE A 21 5.00 -3.08 7.45
CA PHE A 21 3.70 -3.56 7.91
C PHE A 21 2.70 -3.76 6.76
N MET A 22 2.72 -2.90 5.73
CA MET A 22 1.87 -3.12 4.54
C MET A 22 2.26 -4.40 3.79
N ASP A 23 3.57 -4.72 3.70
CA ASP A 23 4.02 -5.97 3.08
C ASP A 23 3.55 -7.19 3.89
N MET A 24 3.68 -7.13 5.22
CA MET A 24 3.18 -8.16 6.14
C MET A 24 1.66 -8.36 5.99
N HIS A 25 0.88 -7.28 6.09
CA HIS A 25 -0.58 -7.36 5.98
C HIS A 25 -1.04 -7.87 4.62
N GLY A 26 -0.37 -7.46 3.54
CA GLY A 26 -0.63 -7.98 2.20
C GLY A 26 -0.42 -9.50 2.12
N ALA A 27 0.66 -10.01 2.72
CA ALA A 27 0.93 -11.44 2.79
C ALA A 27 -0.10 -12.20 3.65
N ASP A 28 -0.47 -11.65 4.80
CA ASP A 28 -1.46 -12.26 5.70
C ASP A 28 -2.85 -12.35 5.05
N ILE A 29 -3.29 -11.29 4.36
CA ILE A 29 -4.54 -11.26 3.60
C ILE A 29 -4.49 -12.31 2.50
N GLN A 30 -3.43 -12.32 1.68
CA GLN A 30 -3.28 -13.26 0.58
C GLN A 30 -3.32 -14.72 1.07
N SER A 31 -2.59 -15.02 2.15
CA SER A 31 -2.55 -16.38 2.71
C SER A 31 -3.90 -16.80 3.28
N SER A 32 -4.56 -15.93 4.04
CA SER A 32 -5.84 -16.25 4.69
C SER A 32 -6.97 -16.42 3.67
N HIS A 33 -7.01 -15.56 2.64
CA HIS A 33 -8.01 -15.63 1.59
C HIS A 33 -7.76 -16.81 0.65
N ALA A 34 -6.51 -17.13 0.31
CA ALA A 34 -6.21 -18.32 -0.49
C ALA A 34 -6.66 -19.62 0.22
N ALA A 35 -6.52 -19.68 1.55
CA ALA A 35 -7.02 -20.81 2.34
C ALA A 35 -8.56 -20.88 2.33
N ALA A 36 -9.24 -19.73 2.41
CA ALA A 36 -10.70 -19.67 2.32
C ALA A 36 -11.21 -20.07 0.93
N ASP A 37 -10.58 -19.56 -0.12
CA ASP A 37 -10.89 -19.89 -1.52
C ASP A 37 -10.74 -21.40 -1.76
N ALA A 38 -9.62 -21.99 -1.33
CA ALA A 38 -9.39 -23.43 -1.43
C ALA A 38 -10.47 -24.26 -0.70
N SER A 39 -10.91 -23.82 0.49
CA SER A 39 -11.99 -24.50 1.22
C SER A 39 -13.33 -24.42 0.47
N ILE A 40 -13.64 -23.28 -0.15
CA ILE A 40 -14.85 -23.13 -0.95
C ILE A 40 -14.79 -24.05 -2.18
N GLU A 41 -13.64 -24.08 -2.88
CA GLU A 41 -13.42 -24.93 -4.05
C GLU A 41 -13.54 -26.42 -3.71
N GLU A 42 -13.00 -26.86 -2.57
CA GLU A 42 -13.12 -28.24 -2.10
C GLU A 42 -14.58 -28.65 -1.85
N HIS A 43 -15.39 -27.75 -1.27
CA HIS A 43 -16.78 -28.06 -0.92
C HIS A 43 -17.78 -27.79 -2.05
N LEU A 44 -17.36 -27.15 -3.13
CA LEU A 44 -18.21 -26.74 -4.25
C LEU A 44 -18.93 -27.93 -4.91
N SER A 45 -18.29 -29.10 -4.97
CA SER A 45 -18.88 -30.33 -5.54
C SER A 45 -20.08 -30.88 -4.75
N GLY A 46 -20.24 -30.48 -3.48
CA GLY A 46 -21.36 -30.89 -2.63
C GLY A 46 -22.64 -30.07 -2.84
N TRP A 47 -22.56 -28.97 -3.59
CA TRP A 47 -23.64 -28.00 -3.76
C TRP A 47 -24.24 -28.14 -5.16
N VAL A 48 -25.55 -27.97 -5.28
CA VAL A 48 -26.27 -28.13 -6.56
C VAL A 48 -27.19 -26.94 -6.83
N GLY A 49 -27.45 -26.68 -8.11
CA GLY A 49 -28.41 -25.68 -8.56
C GLY A 49 -28.05 -24.26 -8.12
N ALA A 50 -29.06 -23.50 -7.69
CA ALA A 50 -28.92 -22.08 -7.35
C ALA A 50 -27.87 -21.81 -6.26
N SER A 51 -27.73 -22.71 -5.28
CA SER A 51 -26.77 -22.53 -4.19
C SER A 51 -25.32 -22.68 -4.67
N ALA A 52 -25.06 -23.59 -5.62
CA ALA A 52 -23.74 -23.73 -6.24
C ALA A 52 -23.35 -22.50 -7.06
N LEU A 53 -24.33 -21.92 -7.78
CA LEU A 53 -24.13 -20.68 -8.54
C LEU A 53 -23.87 -19.49 -7.61
N ALA A 54 -24.63 -19.39 -6.52
CA ALA A 54 -24.43 -18.32 -5.53
C ALA A 54 -23.06 -18.41 -4.85
N LEU A 55 -22.60 -19.62 -4.53
CA LEU A 55 -21.28 -19.82 -3.93
C LEU A 55 -20.14 -19.46 -4.89
N GLN A 56 -20.24 -19.84 -6.17
CA GLN A 56 -19.27 -19.42 -7.21
C GLN A 56 -19.23 -17.90 -7.38
N ALA A 57 -20.39 -17.24 -7.40
CA ALA A 57 -20.45 -15.78 -7.50
C ALA A 57 -19.78 -15.11 -6.29
N LYS A 58 -19.98 -15.66 -5.09
CA LYS A 58 -19.34 -15.16 -3.86
C LYS A 58 -17.83 -15.39 -3.84
N LEU A 59 -17.37 -16.54 -4.32
CA LEU A 59 -15.94 -16.82 -4.48
C LEU A 59 -15.28 -15.78 -5.40
N LEU A 60 -15.88 -15.50 -6.56
CA LEU A 60 -15.36 -14.50 -7.49
C LEU A 60 -15.33 -13.08 -6.90
N GLU A 61 -16.38 -12.70 -6.16
CA GLU A 61 -16.44 -11.44 -5.43
C GLU A 61 -15.30 -11.33 -4.41
N TRP A 62 -15.07 -12.38 -3.61
CA TRP A 62 -14.02 -12.42 -2.60
C TRP A 62 -12.63 -12.39 -3.21
N GLN A 63 -12.37 -13.09 -4.31
CA GLN A 63 -11.12 -13.00 -5.06
C GLN A 63 -10.85 -11.56 -5.56
N GLY A 64 -11.91 -10.86 -5.97
CA GLY A 64 -11.84 -9.43 -6.31
C GLY A 64 -11.46 -8.56 -5.10
N VAL A 65 -12.06 -8.82 -3.93
CA VAL A 65 -11.71 -8.14 -2.67
C VAL A 65 -10.26 -8.40 -2.27
N THR A 66 -9.79 -9.64 -2.36
CA THR A 66 -8.39 -10.01 -2.10
C THR A 66 -7.45 -9.17 -2.97
N THR A 67 -7.70 -9.18 -4.28
CA THR A 67 -6.90 -8.43 -5.26
C THR A 67 -6.84 -6.95 -4.95
N HIS A 68 -7.99 -6.35 -4.61
CA HIS A 68 -8.06 -4.95 -4.25
C HIS A 68 -7.27 -4.66 -2.97
N ALA A 69 -7.49 -5.43 -1.90
CA ALA A 69 -6.85 -5.21 -0.61
C ALA A 69 -5.32 -5.38 -0.66
N THR A 70 -4.82 -6.40 -1.38
CA THR A 70 -3.37 -6.57 -1.58
C THR A 70 -2.78 -5.48 -2.48
N GLY A 71 -3.56 -4.99 -3.44
CA GLY A 71 -3.21 -3.83 -4.26
C GLY A 71 -3.03 -2.56 -3.44
N GLU A 72 -3.97 -2.26 -2.53
CA GLU A 72 -3.89 -1.12 -1.63
C GLU A 72 -2.68 -1.22 -0.68
N CYS A 73 -2.38 -2.42 -0.16
CA CYS A 73 -1.16 -2.65 0.64
C CYS A 73 0.10 -2.32 -0.16
N THR A 74 0.18 -2.78 -1.42
CA THR A 74 1.31 -2.50 -2.32
C THR A 74 1.44 -1.00 -2.61
N TYR A 75 0.33 -0.34 -2.88
CA TYR A 75 0.29 1.11 -3.12
C TYR A 75 0.80 1.88 -1.90
N HIS A 76 0.28 1.59 -0.71
CA HIS A 76 0.69 2.27 0.52
C HIS A 76 2.13 1.96 0.92
N ASN A 77 2.62 0.73 0.70
CA ASN A 77 4.04 0.40 0.87
C ASN A 77 4.93 1.33 0.03
N GLY A 78 4.63 1.45 -1.26
CA GLY A 78 5.37 2.32 -2.19
C GLY A 78 5.27 3.79 -1.80
N ALA A 79 4.08 4.25 -1.41
CA ALA A 79 3.87 5.62 -0.96
C ALA A 79 4.69 5.97 0.29
N PHE A 80 4.69 5.09 1.31
CA PHE A 80 5.47 5.31 2.52
C PHE A 80 6.98 5.33 2.25
N LYS A 81 7.49 4.40 1.44
CA LYS A 81 8.90 4.39 1.02
C LYS A 81 9.26 5.66 0.28
N LYS A 82 8.41 6.10 -0.65
CA LYS A 82 8.64 7.34 -1.40
C LYS A 82 8.71 8.55 -0.48
N VAL A 83 7.73 8.72 0.42
CA VAL A 83 7.71 9.87 1.34
C VAL A 83 8.91 9.83 2.28
N ALA A 84 9.33 8.65 2.76
CA ALA A 84 10.54 8.52 3.58
C ALA A 84 11.79 9.04 2.83
N THR A 85 11.98 8.61 1.57
CA THR A 85 13.08 9.09 0.72
C THR A 85 13.01 10.59 0.48
N ASP A 86 11.83 11.11 0.11
CA ASP A 86 11.65 12.55 -0.16
C ASP A 86 12.01 13.40 1.07
N PHE A 87 11.68 12.93 2.28
CA PHE A 87 12.01 13.64 3.52
C PHE A 87 13.51 13.61 3.86
N GLU A 88 14.21 12.53 3.52
CA GLU A 88 15.65 12.42 3.76
C GLU A 88 16.49 13.24 2.78
N SER A 89 16.06 13.33 1.51
CA SER A 89 16.79 14.09 0.49
C SER A 89 16.48 15.59 0.54
N MET A 90 15.45 16.01 1.27
CA MET A 90 14.91 17.37 1.20
C MET A 90 15.96 18.47 1.42
N ASP A 91 16.83 18.32 2.42
CA ASP A 91 17.86 19.32 2.73
C ASP A 91 18.98 19.34 1.67
N GLU A 92 19.36 18.17 1.14
CA GLU A 92 20.35 18.05 0.07
C GLU A 92 19.83 18.66 -1.24
N ASP A 93 18.60 18.32 -1.61
CA ASP A 93 17.91 18.88 -2.78
C ASP A 93 17.81 20.41 -2.67
N LYS A 94 17.51 20.91 -1.47
CA LYS A 94 17.45 22.35 -1.20
C LYS A 94 18.82 23.02 -1.27
N ALA A 95 19.87 22.38 -0.78
CA ALA A 95 21.23 22.87 -0.88
C ALA A 95 21.68 22.99 -2.34
N VAL A 96 21.37 21.99 -3.18
CA VAL A 96 21.64 22.01 -4.63
C VAL A 96 20.90 23.16 -5.32
N GLU A 97 19.64 23.38 -4.96
CA GLU A 97 18.84 24.50 -5.47
C GLU A 97 19.50 25.85 -5.14
N LEU A 98 19.90 26.06 -3.88
CA LEU A 98 20.57 27.28 -3.45
C LEU A 98 21.90 27.53 -4.18
N MET A 99 22.71 26.49 -4.39
CA MET A 99 23.95 26.62 -5.17
C MET A 99 23.68 27.00 -6.63
N ARG A 100 22.62 26.45 -7.24
CA ARG A 100 22.21 26.81 -8.60
C ARG A 100 21.77 28.28 -8.65
N THR A 101 20.96 28.74 -7.70
CA THR A 101 20.53 30.14 -7.62
C THR A 101 21.72 31.09 -7.45
N ARG A 102 22.67 30.77 -6.55
CA ARG A 102 23.90 31.55 -6.37
C ARG A 102 24.65 31.72 -7.69
N ASN A 103 24.81 30.64 -8.47
CA ASN A 103 25.54 30.68 -9.73
C ASN A 103 24.84 31.48 -10.84
N GLN A 104 23.58 31.87 -10.66
CA GLN A 104 22.81 32.69 -11.59
C GLN A 104 22.85 34.19 -11.26
N ILE A 105 23.35 34.57 -10.08
CA ILE A 105 23.49 35.98 -9.70
C ILE A 105 24.81 36.51 -10.28
N PRO A 106 24.78 37.55 -11.14
CA PRO A 106 25.99 38.18 -11.66
C PRO A 106 26.80 38.80 -10.50
N THR A 107 28.11 38.54 -10.46
CA THR A 107 29.07 39.18 -9.55
C THR A 107 29.32 40.63 -9.90
#